data_AF-A0A938TM85-F1
#
_entry.id   AF-A0A938TM85-F1
#
_cell.length_a   1.000
_cell.length_b   1.000
_cell.length_c   1.000
_cell.angle_alpha   90.00
_cell.angle_beta   90.00
_cell.angle_gamma   90.00
#
_symmetry.space_group_name_H-M   'P 1'
#
loop_
_entity.id
_entity.type
_entity.pdbx_description
1 polymer ?
#
loop_
_entity_poly.entity_id
_entity_poly.type
_entity_poly.pdbx_seq_one_letter_code
_entity_poly.pdbx_strand_id
1 'polypeptide(L)'
;MKNSFFLVIPAQEAKPERLKEFEPKALAQWLFELPTANPGLATRLIQEFLIDFNTIKMPCQLRLDALEQIRPKVLIIEEYLRTRLMKAAFPKEENDLKILQVLTSIERELTIGYWMVLKELTHRQISWFQGKNLVLALQRCIKGLNSVVLSHYLMGIRFRISSGSIYIPCSNSV
;
A
#
# COMPACT_ATOMS: atom_id res chain seq x y z
N MET A 1 -0.02 0.28 -29.43
CA MET A 1 0.46 0.19 -28.04
C MET A 1 -0.72 0.42 -27.11
N LYS A 2 -1.22 -0.60 -26.40
CA LYS A 2 -2.19 -0.38 -25.32
C LYS A 2 -1.42 0.32 -24.21
N ASN A 3 -1.75 1.57 -23.90
CA ASN A 3 -1.09 2.30 -22.82
C ASN A 3 -1.41 1.60 -21.50
N SER A 4 -0.52 0.72 -21.04
CA SER A 4 -0.65 0.02 -19.78
C SER A 4 -0.20 0.96 -18.67
N PHE A 5 -1.03 1.96 -18.35
CA PHE A 5 -0.78 2.84 -17.22
C PHE A 5 -1.01 2.04 -15.93
N PHE A 6 0.04 1.76 -15.16
CA PHE A 6 -0.09 1.06 -13.87
C PHE A 6 -1.02 1.82 -12.88
N LEU A 7 -0.95 3.16 -12.92
CA LEU A 7 -1.76 4.06 -12.11
C LEU A 7 -3.01 4.53 -12.88
N VAL A 8 -3.88 3.58 -13.27
CA VAL A 8 -5.19 3.91 -13.84
C VAL A 8 -6.07 4.52 -12.75
N ILE A 9 -6.45 5.79 -12.93
CA ILE A 9 -7.44 6.44 -12.06
C ILE A 9 -8.81 5.86 -12.41
N PRO A 10 -9.55 5.26 -11.45
CA PRO A 10 -10.88 4.72 -11.71
C PRO A 10 -11.88 5.86 -11.99
N ALA A 11 -13.04 5.50 -12.56
CA ALA A 11 -14.14 6.44 -12.73
C ALA A 11 -14.53 7.02 -11.36
N GLN A 12 -14.75 8.33 -11.30
CA GLN A 12 -15.11 9.01 -10.05
C GLN A 12 -16.58 9.40 -10.04
N GLU A 13 -17.25 9.11 -8.93
CA GLU A 13 -18.66 9.39 -8.71
C GLU A 13 -18.84 10.42 -7.59
N ALA A 14 -19.79 11.33 -7.76
CA ALA A 14 -20.16 12.27 -6.70
C ALA A 14 -21.15 11.59 -5.75
N LYS A 15 -20.67 11.21 -4.56
CA LYS A 15 -21.44 10.57 -3.50
C LYS A 15 -21.30 11.37 -2.20
N PRO A 16 -22.12 12.41 -1.99
CA PRO A 16 -21.98 13.32 -0.84
C PRO A 16 -22.08 12.62 0.51
N GLU A 17 -22.89 11.57 0.61
CA GLU A 17 -23.04 10.73 1.80
C GLU A 17 -21.74 9.98 2.13
N ARG A 18 -21.10 9.37 1.13
CA ARG A 18 -19.79 8.70 1.27
C ARG A 18 -18.68 9.69 1.59
N LEU A 19 -18.76 10.91 1.04
CA LEU A 19 -17.73 11.93 1.24
C LEU A 19 -17.50 12.26 2.72
N LYS A 20 -18.57 12.23 3.53
CA LYS A 20 -18.52 12.49 4.99
C LYS A 20 -17.67 11.48 5.75
N GLU A 21 -17.55 10.25 5.26
CA GLU A 21 -16.72 9.21 5.89
C GLU A 21 -15.22 9.55 5.82
N PHE A 22 -14.80 10.39 4.87
CA PHE A 22 -13.41 10.81 4.69
C PHE A 22 -13.07 12.12 5.42
N GLU A 23 -14.03 12.73 6.12
CA GLU A 23 -13.74 13.85 7.01
C GLU A 23 -12.84 13.41 8.16
N PRO A 24 -11.92 14.26 8.65
CA PRO A 24 -10.85 13.84 9.55
C PRO A 24 -11.31 13.05 10.78
N LYS A 25 -12.42 13.47 11.41
CA LYS A 25 -12.93 12.78 12.61
C LYS A 25 -13.53 11.41 12.29
N ALA A 26 -14.34 11.32 11.25
CA ALA A 26 -14.97 10.06 10.85
C ALA A 26 -13.92 9.05 10.39
N LEU A 27 -12.96 9.50 9.58
CA LEU A 27 -11.85 8.68 9.12
C LEU A 27 -10.97 8.19 10.26
N ALA A 28 -10.58 9.09 11.19
CA ALA A 28 -9.77 8.72 12.34
C ALA A 28 -10.45 7.66 13.21
N GLN A 29 -11.77 7.78 13.42
CA GLN A 29 -12.56 6.79 14.16
C GLN A 29 -12.55 5.44 13.45
N TRP A 30 -12.83 5.40 12.14
CA TRP A 30 -12.81 4.16 11.37
C TRP A 30 -11.43 3.47 11.40
N LEU A 31 -10.34 4.25 11.27
CA LEU A 31 -8.96 3.74 11.36
C LEU A 31 -8.61 3.23 12.77
N PHE A 32 -9.22 3.79 13.82
CA PHE A 32 -9.05 3.33 15.20
C PHE A 32 -9.77 1.99 15.45
N GLU A 33 -10.91 1.77 14.80
CA GLU A 33 -11.73 0.56 14.92
C GLU A 33 -11.20 -0.64 14.14
N LEU A 34 -10.13 -0.47 13.35
CA LEU A 34 -9.51 -1.59 12.63
C LEU A 34 -9.08 -2.73 13.58
N PRO A 35 -9.36 -3.99 13.23
CA PRO A 35 -9.12 -5.14 14.12
C PRO A 35 -7.63 -5.48 14.19
N THR A 36 -6.88 -4.80 15.05
CA THR A 36 -5.43 -4.98 15.21
C THR A 36 -5.02 -6.39 15.63
N ALA A 37 -5.90 -7.11 16.35
CA ALA A 37 -5.71 -8.50 16.73
C ALA A 37 -5.90 -9.50 15.56
N ASN A 38 -6.48 -9.06 14.44
CA ASN A 38 -6.68 -9.86 13.24
C ASN A 38 -6.11 -9.13 12.00
N PRO A 39 -4.78 -9.21 11.77
CA PRO A 39 -4.15 -8.49 10.67
C PRO A 39 -4.65 -8.92 9.29
N GLY A 40 -5.12 -10.16 9.13
CA GLY A 40 -5.73 -10.62 7.89
C GLY A 40 -7.05 -9.93 7.58
N LEU A 41 -7.92 -9.75 8.58
CA LEU A 41 -9.15 -9.00 8.43
C LEU A 41 -8.89 -7.50 8.21
N ALA A 42 -7.98 -6.91 9.00
CA ALA A 42 -7.58 -5.51 8.82
C ALA A 42 -7.04 -5.23 7.42
N THR A 43 -6.26 -6.16 6.85
CA THR A 43 -5.76 -6.08 5.47
C THR A 43 -6.91 -6.00 4.46
N ARG A 44 -7.92 -6.87 4.57
CA ARG A 44 -9.07 -6.88 3.66
C ARG A 44 -9.86 -5.57 3.74
N LEU A 45 -10.17 -5.12 4.95
CA LEU A 45 -10.90 -3.87 5.17
C LEU A 45 -10.16 -2.66 4.57
N ILE A 46 -8.84 -2.57 4.75
CA ILE A 46 -8.03 -1.49 4.16
C ILE A 46 -7.98 -1.59 2.63
N GLN A 47 -7.86 -2.79 2.08
CA GLN A 47 -7.85 -2.98 0.63
C GLN A 47 -9.17 -2.52 0.01
N GLU A 48 -10.30 -3.00 0.53
CA GLU A 48 -11.65 -2.62 0.08
C GLU A 48 -11.86 -1.10 0.22
N PHE A 49 -11.49 -0.55 1.38
CA PHE A 49 -11.60 0.89 1.64
C PHE A 49 -10.80 1.73 0.64
N LEU A 50 -9.56 1.36 0.31
CA LEU A 50 -8.73 2.12 -0.65
C LEU A 50 -9.27 2.05 -2.08
N ILE A 51 -9.76 0.88 -2.50
CA ILE A 51 -10.41 0.71 -3.81
C ILE A 51 -11.61 1.66 -3.90
N ASP A 52 -12.49 1.63 -2.90
CA ASP A 52 -13.67 2.49 -2.84
C ASP A 52 -13.30 3.97 -2.78
N PHE A 53 -12.34 4.34 -1.92
CA PHE A 53 -11.85 5.71 -1.75
C PHE A 53 -11.44 6.36 -3.07
N ASN A 54 -10.80 5.60 -3.96
CA ASN A 54 -10.36 6.12 -5.26
C ASN A 54 -11.53 6.39 -6.23
N THR A 55 -12.69 5.77 -6.04
CA THR A 55 -13.90 6.02 -6.85
C THR A 55 -14.67 7.26 -6.43
N ILE A 56 -14.37 7.87 -5.27
CA ILE A 56 -15.14 9.00 -4.76
C ILE A 56 -14.57 10.33 -5.25
N LYS A 57 -15.41 11.17 -5.86
CA LYS A 57 -15.07 12.56 -6.19
C LYS A 57 -14.99 13.37 -4.89
N MET A 58 -13.84 13.98 -4.64
CA MET A 58 -13.56 14.72 -3.41
C MET A 58 -12.61 15.90 -3.68
N PRO A 59 -12.62 16.97 -2.85
CA PRO A 59 -11.65 18.06 -2.96
C PRO A 59 -10.20 17.56 -2.80
N CYS A 60 -9.28 18.12 -3.59
CA CYS A 60 -7.86 17.73 -3.57
C CYS A 60 -7.23 17.73 -2.17
N GLN A 61 -7.52 18.76 -1.37
CA GLN A 61 -6.95 18.87 -0.03
C GLN A 61 -7.49 17.78 0.90
N LEU A 62 -8.81 17.53 0.89
CA LEU A 62 -9.43 16.46 1.66
C LEU A 62 -8.84 15.10 1.30
N ARG A 63 -8.60 14.86 -0.01
CA ARG A 63 -7.95 13.62 -0.48
C ARG A 63 -6.55 13.46 0.11
N LEU A 64 -5.74 14.50 0.07
CA LEU A 64 -4.38 14.46 0.59
C LEU A 64 -4.37 14.24 2.12
N ASP A 65 -5.23 14.95 2.85
CA ASP A 65 -5.33 14.84 4.31
C ASP A 65 -5.83 13.45 4.73
N ALA A 66 -6.79 12.88 3.99
CA ALA A 66 -7.25 11.51 4.21
C ALA A 66 -6.13 10.49 3.94
N LEU A 67 -5.40 10.63 2.83
CA LEU A 67 -4.29 9.74 2.49
C LEU A 67 -3.19 9.74 3.55
N GLU A 68 -2.80 10.91 4.07
CA GLU A 68 -1.78 10.97 5.13
C GLU A 68 -2.28 10.38 6.46
N GLN A 69 -3.59 10.39 6.73
CA GLN A 69 -4.19 9.69 7.88
C GLN A 69 -4.24 8.17 7.70
N ILE A 70 -4.56 7.69 6.50
CA ILE A 70 -4.65 6.25 6.17
C ILE A 70 -3.26 5.61 6.13
N ARG A 71 -2.26 6.34 5.62
CA ARG A 71 -0.92 5.82 5.31
C ARG A 71 -0.25 5.05 6.46
N PRO A 72 -0.23 5.51 7.72
CA PRO A 72 0.38 4.74 8.81
C PRO A 72 -0.21 3.33 8.98
N LYS A 73 -1.53 3.16 8.79
CA LYS A 73 -2.19 1.84 8.88
C LYS A 73 -1.79 0.96 7.69
N VAL A 74 -1.72 1.54 6.49
CA VAL A 74 -1.25 0.84 5.28
C VAL A 74 0.18 0.36 5.43
N LEU A 75 1.09 1.18 5.97
CA LEU A 75 2.49 0.78 6.17
C LEU A 75 2.65 -0.41 7.12
N ILE A 76 1.82 -0.49 8.17
CA ILE A 76 1.82 -1.64 9.09
C ILE A 76 1.37 -2.91 8.34
N ILE A 77 0.35 -2.81 7.49
CA ILE A 77 -0.14 -3.92 6.68
C ILE A 77 0.89 -4.34 5.62
N GLU A 78 1.53 -3.38 4.94
CA GLU A 78 2.60 -3.64 3.98
C GLU A 78 3.74 -4.43 4.64
N GLU A 79 4.19 -4.00 5.81
CA GLU A 79 5.26 -4.69 6.56
C GLU A 79 4.85 -6.11 6.98
N TYR A 80 3.62 -6.26 7.49
CA TYR A 80 3.06 -7.56 7.85
C TYR A 80 3.06 -8.54 6.66
N LEU A 81 2.53 -8.12 5.50
CA LEU A 81 2.47 -8.97 4.30
C LEU A 81 3.86 -9.24 3.74
N ARG A 82 4.74 -8.23 3.69
CA ARG A 82 6.11 -8.36 3.19
C ARG A 82 6.93 -9.33 4.05
N THR A 83 6.81 -9.25 5.37
CA THR A 83 7.46 -10.19 6.29
C THR A 83 7.00 -11.63 6.05
N ARG A 84 5.71 -11.85 5.76
CA ARG A 84 5.22 -13.20 5.41
C ARG A 84 5.85 -13.70 4.12
N LEU A 85 5.92 -12.87 3.08
CA LEU A 85 6.58 -13.22 1.82
C LEU A 85 8.07 -13.52 2.01
N MET A 86 8.78 -12.76 2.85
CA MET A 86 10.20 -13.02 3.12
C MET A 86 10.43 -14.34 3.85
N LYS A 87 9.54 -14.72 4.77
CA LYS A 87 9.65 -15.98 5.55
C LYS A 87 9.20 -17.22 4.78
N ALA A 88 8.43 -17.06 3.70
CA ALA A 88 7.97 -18.20 2.91
C ALA A 88 9.14 -18.95 2.24
N ALA A 89 9.09 -20.28 2.28
CA ALA A 89 10.10 -21.14 1.69
C ALA A 89 10.18 -21.01 0.16
N PHE A 90 11.23 -21.56 -0.42
CA PHE A 90 11.37 -21.67 -1.87
C PHE A 90 11.19 -23.13 -2.32
N PRO A 91 10.52 -23.39 -3.45
CA PRO A 91 9.83 -22.42 -4.32
C PRO A 91 8.59 -21.81 -3.64
N LYS A 92 8.23 -20.58 -4.04
CA LYS A 92 7.02 -19.91 -3.54
C LYS A 92 5.77 -20.66 -3.99
N GLU A 93 4.77 -20.67 -3.12
CA GLU A 93 3.52 -21.39 -3.34
C GLU A 93 2.38 -20.47 -3.84
N GLU A 94 1.24 -21.05 -4.19
CA GLU A 94 0.04 -20.31 -4.62
C GLU A 94 -0.43 -19.31 -3.56
N ASN A 95 -0.28 -19.65 -2.28
CA ASN A 95 -0.63 -18.76 -1.18
C ASN A 95 0.26 -17.50 -1.14
N ASP A 96 1.55 -17.64 -1.47
CA ASP A 96 2.47 -16.49 -1.53
C ASP A 96 2.10 -15.55 -2.69
N LEU A 97 1.68 -16.12 -3.83
CA LEU A 97 1.15 -15.34 -4.95
C LEU A 97 -0.09 -14.54 -4.55
N LYS A 98 -1.02 -15.14 -3.79
CA LYS A 98 -2.21 -14.44 -3.26
C LYS A 98 -1.82 -13.31 -2.32
N ILE A 99 -0.84 -13.53 -1.44
CA ILE A 99 -0.33 -12.48 -0.54
C ILE A 99 0.30 -11.34 -1.33
N LEU A 100 1.13 -11.65 -2.34
CA LEU A 100 1.73 -10.65 -3.23
C LEU A 100 0.66 -9.84 -3.97
N GLN A 101 -0.38 -10.49 -4.49
CA GLN A 101 -1.47 -9.83 -5.19
C GLN A 101 -2.20 -8.83 -4.29
N VAL A 102 -2.50 -9.22 -3.04
CA VAL A 102 -3.12 -8.31 -2.06
C VAL A 102 -2.18 -7.16 -1.70
N LEU A 103 -0.91 -7.44 -1.40
CA LEU A 103 0.10 -6.43 -1.07
C LEU A 103 0.23 -5.38 -2.18
N THR A 104 0.45 -5.84 -3.41
CA THR A 104 0.66 -4.94 -4.56
C THR A 104 -0.62 -4.22 -4.98
N SER A 105 -1.79 -4.80 -4.72
CA SER A 105 -3.07 -4.09 -4.85
C SER A 105 -3.16 -2.91 -3.87
N ILE A 106 -2.82 -3.12 -2.59
CA ILE A 106 -2.85 -2.06 -1.58
C ILE A 106 -1.85 -0.95 -1.91
N GLU A 107 -0.60 -1.33 -2.24
CA GLU A 107 0.45 -0.39 -2.65
C GLU A 107 0.02 0.43 -3.86
N ARG A 108 -0.60 -0.22 -4.86
CA ARG A 108 -1.13 0.44 -6.06
C ARG A 108 -2.26 1.41 -5.73
N GLU A 109 -3.27 1.00 -4.97
CA GLU A 109 -4.43 1.85 -4.68
C GLU A 109 -4.05 3.07 -3.83
N LEU A 110 -3.14 2.91 -2.86
CA LEU A 110 -2.60 4.06 -2.11
C LEU A 110 -1.85 5.02 -3.05
N THR A 111 -1.04 4.47 -3.97
CA THR A 111 -0.28 5.26 -4.95
C THR A 111 -1.20 6.01 -5.93
N ILE A 112 -2.30 5.37 -6.37
CA ILE A 112 -3.32 6.01 -7.22
C ILE A 112 -3.92 7.22 -6.50
N GLY A 113 -4.22 7.11 -5.19
CA GLY A 113 -4.72 8.23 -4.40
C GLY A 113 -3.79 9.45 -4.45
N TYR A 114 -2.48 9.25 -4.22
CA TYR A 114 -1.48 10.33 -4.31
C TYR A 114 -1.29 10.83 -5.74
N TRP A 115 -1.39 9.95 -6.74
CA TRP A 115 -1.29 10.31 -8.15
C TRP A 115 -2.43 11.25 -8.57
N MET A 116 -3.64 11.03 -8.06
CA MET A 116 -4.79 11.92 -8.30
C MET A 116 -4.55 13.32 -7.72
N VAL A 117 -3.99 13.40 -6.50
CA VAL A 117 -3.58 14.68 -5.89
C VAL A 117 -2.51 15.37 -6.73
N LEU A 118 -1.45 14.64 -7.10
CA LEU A 118 -0.35 15.16 -7.90
C LEU A 118 -0.87 15.74 -9.24
N LYS A 119 -1.70 14.97 -9.95
CA LYS A 119 -2.30 15.40 -11.22
C LYS A 119 -3.10 16.69 -11.05
N GLU A 120 -3.98 16.77 -10.05
CA GLU A 120 -4.80 17.96 -9.82
C GLU A 120 -3.96 19.20 -9.46
N LEU A 121 -2.92 19.04 -8.66
CA LEU A 121 -2.01 20.13 -8.29
C LEU A 121 -1.17 20.63 -9.47
N THR A 122 -0.79 19.77 -10.41
CA THR A 122 -0.02 20.18 -11.61
C THR A 122 -0.85 20.92 -12.66
N HIS A 123 -2.18 20.82 -12.63
CA HIS A 123 -3.06 21.50 -13.59
C HIS A 123 -3.40 22.96 -13.21
N ARG A 124 -3.02 23.42 -12.01
CA ARG A 124 -3.34 24.77 -11.50
C ARG A 124 -2.07 25.63 -11.42
N GLN A 125 -2.22 26.95 -11.45
CA GLN A 125 -1.10 27.86 -11.12
C GLN A 125 -0.67 27.61 -9.68
N ILE A 126 0.60 27.24 -9.49
CA ILE A 126 1.11 26.75 -8.21
C ILE A 126 1.33 27.93 -7.25
N SER A 127 0.50 28.02 -6.22
CA SER A 127 0.78 28.82 -5.03
C SER A 127 1.86 28.14 -4.17
N TRP A 128 2.61 28.90 -3.37
CA TRP A 128 3.62 28.37 -2.44
C TRP A 128 3.09 27.23 -1.55
N PHE A 129 1.87 27.37 -1.02
CA PHE A 129 1.23 26.32 -0.20
C PHE A 129 0.97 25.04 -1.02
N GLN A 130 0.55 25.19 -2.28
CA GLN A 130 0.40 24.05 -3.19
C GLN A 130 1.73 23.42 -3.57
N GLY A 131 2.83 24.19 -3.57
CA GLY A 131 4.18 23.65 -3.77
C GLY A 131 4.58 22.61 -2.73
N LYS A 132 4.25 22.83 -1.45
CA LYS A 132 4.51 21.84 -0.39
C LYS A 132 3.71 20.55 -0.60
N ASN A 133 2.42 20.68 -0.88
CA ASN A 133 1.54 19.53 -1.13
C ASN A 133 1.92 18.77 -2.40
N LEU A 134 2.40 19.48 -3.44
CA LEU A 134 2.89 18.89 -4.67
C LEU A 134 4.12 18.02 -4.41
N VAL A 135 5.11 18.56 -3.70
CA VAL A 135 6.34 17.82 -3.35
C VAL A 135 6.02 16.61 -2.48
N LEU A 136 5.12 16.77 -1.51
CA LEU A 136 4.65 15.67 -0.67
C LEU A 136 4.01 14.57 -1.52
N ALA A 137 3.00 14.90 -2.34
CA ALA A 137 2.31 13.94 -3.19
C ALA A 137 3.26 13.24 -4.17
N LEU A 138 4.21 13.97 -4.77
CA LEU A 138 5.23 13.42 -5.65
C LEU A 138 6.13 12.41 -4.92
N GLN A 139 6.64 12.78 -3.76
CA GLN A 139 7.48 11.90 -2.95
C GLN A 139 6.73 10.62 -2.57
N ARG A 140 5.45 10.73 -2.19
CA ARG A 140 4.59 9.59 -1.85
C ARG A 140 4.34 8.69 -3.06
N CYS A 141 4.10 9.26 -4.24
CA CYS A 141 3.97 8.49 -5.49
C CYS A 141 5.23 7.69 -5.81
N ILE A 142 6.41 8.32 -5.75
CA ILE A 142 7.70 7.65 -6.01
C ILE A 142 7.90 6.51 -5.01
N LYS A 143 7.62 6.75 -3.72
CA LYS A 143 7.75 5.71 -2.68
C LYS A 143 6.80 4.55 -2.92
N GLY A 144 5.54 4.80 -3.26
CA GLY A 144 4.55 3.76 -3.53
C GLY A 144 4.90 2.90 -4.74
N LEU A 145 5.33 3.52 -5.85
CA LEU A 145 5.85 2.81 -7.02
C LEU A 145 7.07 1.94 -6.69
N ASN A 146 8.00 2.47 -5.89
CA ASN A 146 9.15 1.70 -5.44
C ASN A 146 8.75 0.49 -4.56
N SER A 147 7.76 0.65 -3.67
CA SER A 147 7.24 -0.46 -2.87
C SER A 147 6.69 -1.59 -3.75
N VAL A 148 5.96 -1.28 -4.82
CA VAL A 148 5.46 -2.28 -5.78
C VAL A 148 6.58 -3.05 -6.45
N VAL A 149 7.63 -2.35 -6.91
CA VAL A 149 8.81 -2.97 -7.52
C VAL A 149 9.51 -3.89 -6.52
N LEU A 150 9.70 -3.42 -5.29
CA LEU A 150 10.31 -4.20 -4.21
C LEU A 150 9.49 -5.46 -3.89
N SER A 151 8.16 -5.36 -3.83
CA SER A 151 7.26 -6.49 -3.59
C SER A 151 7.38 -7.57 -4.67
N HIS A 152 7.40 -7.18 -5.94
CA HIS A 152 7.63 -8.11 -7.05
C HIS A 152 9.03 -8.71 -7.03
N TYR A 153 10.05 -7.91 -6.70
CA TYR A 153 11.42 -8.39 -6.58
C TYR A 153 11.53 -9.48 -5.50
N LEU A 154 10.92 -9.30 -4.33
CA LEU A 154 10.91 -10.29 -3.24
C LEU A 154 10.32 -11.65 -3.66
N MET A 155 9.38 -11.66 -4.60
CA MET A 155 8.83 -12.90 -5.15
C MET A 155 9.84 -13.66 -6.02
N GLY A 156 10.71 -12.93 -6.74
CA GLY A 156 11.69 -13.49 -7.66
C GLY A 156 13.04 -13.87 -7.05
N ILE A 157 13.38 -13.35 -5.86
CA ILE A 157 14.64 -13.69 -5.16
C ILE A 157 14.60 -15.16 -4.78
N ARG A 158 15.49 -16.00 -5.30
CA ARG A 158 15.80 -17.31 -4.70
C ARG A 158 16.83 -17.09 -3.60
N PHE A 159 16.45 -17.26 -2.32
CA PHE A 159 17.45 -17.33 -1.25
C PHE A 159 18.25 -18.62 -1.42
N ARG A 160 19.43 -18.53 -2.05
CA ARG A 160 20.45 -19.58 -2.00
C ARG A 160 21.09 -19.52 -0.62
N ILE A 161 20.38 -19.98 0.41
CA ILE A 161 21.04 -20.35 1.66
C ILE A 161 21.77 -21.64 1.32
N SER A 162 23.06 -21.51 1.05
CA SER A 162 23.98 -22.64 1.12
C SER A 162 23.73 -23.30 2.48
N SER A 163 23.30 -24.57 2.43
CA SER A 163 23.21 -25.44 3.58
C SER A 163 24.62 -25.67 4.09
N GLY A 164 25.16 -24.71 4.84
CA GLY A 164 26.28 -24.94 5.73
C GLY A 164 25.77 -25.85 6.85
N SER A 165 25.83 -27.16 6.64
CA SER A 165 25.70 -28.15 7.70
C SER A 165 26.74 -27.84 8.76
N ILE A 166 26.33 -27.18 9.84
CA ILE A 166 27.08 -27.21 11.09
C ILE A 166 26.84 -28.61 11.64
N TYR A 167 27.70 -29.55 11.24
CA TYR A 167 27.91 -30.78 11.97
C TYR A 167 28.47 -30.38 13.34
N ILE A 168 27.64 -30.48 14.38
CA ILE A 168 28.13 -30.57 15.76
C ILE A 168 28.40 -32.06 15.97
N PRO A 169 29.66 -32.53 15.97
CA PRO A 169 29.93 -33.89 16.40
C PRO A 169 29.64 -33.95 17.89
N CYS A 170 28.57 -34.64 18.28
CA CYS A 170 28.46 -35.19 19.63
C CYS A 170 29.62 -36.18 19.80
N SER A 171 30.68 -35.74 20.47
CA SER A 171 31.71 -36.62 21.00
C SER A 171 31.13 -37.42 22.15
N ASN A 172 30.56 -38.58 21.83
CA ASN A 172 30.46 -39.70 22.77
C ASN A 172 31.64 -40.64 22.48
N SER A 173 32.60 -40.70 23.41
CA SER A 173 33.50 -41.85 23.56
C SER A 173 33.92 -41.92 25.03
N VAL A 174 33.37 -42.94 25.69
CA VAL A 174 33.88 -43.78 26.80
C VAL A 174 34.95 -43.18 27.72
#